data_AF-M0M896-F1
#
_entry.id   AF-M0M896-F1
#
_cell.length_a   1.000
_cell.length_b   1.000
_cell.length_c   1.000
_cell.angle_alpha   90.00
_cell.angle_beta   90.00
_cell.angle_gamma   90.00
#
_symmetry.space_group_name_H-M   'P 1'
#
loop_
_entity.id
_entity.type
_entity.pdbx_description
1 polymer ?
#
loop_
_entity_poly.entity_id
_entity_poly.type
_entity_poly.pdbx_seq_one_letter_code
_entity_poly.pdbx_strand_id
1 'polypeptide(L)'
;MAVEAKGHNTAPEKADISRGIEQAHSHLPEANLGYVAAPMESVTQTARSLARELNIGVLGVRTDESVGIVEPARVAGAGEFSTGIEALRFQASTHQLTAGSFPVNHPKNFLGYALALAAGGDTADIYAENVIRDVASGRRGAILLNLVDPRSDGEYLTHLGAEVVRFAHQQSGSVSAALTRFSEWTGKRTRFTELAPRWAQLARSIAMQYEPTQLIVDVLEQTHAGNSRAVTLSELVTRACELNKPLAIEVFITTGERENALTPDGDLDETQLDNPAIYKSGAYFQFKAQLYHVGLLTSGGTDNGEQALSNEWQLEHAVSL
;
A
#
# COMPACT_ATOMS: atom_id res chain seq x y z
N MET A 1 4.20 27.21 -16.62
CA MET A 1 4.93 25.94 -16.74
C MET A 1 5.79 25.80 -15.50
N ALA A 2 5.71 24.68 -14.80
CA ALA A 2 6.56 24.35 -13.66
C ALA A 2 7.55 23.25 -14.07
N VAL A 3 8.79 23.34 -13.60
CA VAL A 3 9.83 22.33 -13.86
C VAL A 3 10.50 21.98 -12.53
N GLU A 4 10.34 20.72 -12.11
CA GLU A 4 11.01 20.17 -10.94
C GLU A 4 12.30 19.48 -11.35
N ALA A 5 13.43 19.90 -10.78
CA ALA A 5 14.71 19.27 -11.06
C ALA A 5 15.00 18.17 -10.04
N LYS A 6 15.34 16.97 -10.54
CA LYS A 6 15.83 15.84 -9.74
C LYS A 6 17.19 15.40 -10.22
N GLY A 7 18.02 14.98 -9.28
CA GLY A 7 19.37 14.52 -9.54
C GLY A 7 20.00 14.03 -8.25
N HIS A 8 21.14 13.35 -8.39
CA HIS A 8 21.91 12.85 -7.26
C HIS A 8 23.40 13.02 -7.57
N ASN A 9 24.12 13.71 -6.69
CA ASN A 9 25.48 14.21 -6.97
C ASN A 9 26.52 13.13 -7.27
N THR A 10 26.27 11.88 -6.83
CA THR A 10 27.23 10.78 -6.91
C THR A 10 26.67 9.49 -7.49
N ALA A 11 25.36 9.44 -7.74
CA ALA A 11 24.64 8.20 -8.08
C ALA A 11 23.34 8.57 -8.80
N PRO A 12 23.44 9.08 -10.05
CA PRO A 12 22.30 9.64 -10.77
C PRO A 12 21.09 8.71 -10.80
N GLU A 13 21.30 7.39 -10.87
CA GLU A 13 20.27 6.33 -10.81
C GLU A 13 19.41 6.35 -9.54
N LYS A 14 19.87 7.02 -8.48
CA LYS A 14 19.16 7.19 -7.20
C LYS A 14 18.32 8.48 -7.14
N ALA A 15 18.22 9.23 -8.23
CA ALA A 15 17.35 10.40 -8.27
C ALA A 15 15.89 9.97 -8.06
N ASP A 16 15.23 10.55 -7.06
CA ASP A 16 13.82 10.27 -6.76
C ASP A 16 12.90 11.04 -7.74
N ILE A 17 12.72 10.44 -8.92
CA ILE A 17 11.92 11.04 -9.99
C ILE A 17 10.44 11.02 -9.64
N SER A 18 9.93 9.94 -9.04
CA SER A 18 8.53 9.84 -8.64
C SER A 18 8.13 11.03 -7.77
N ARG A 19 8.95 11.38 -6.77
CA ARG A 19 8.75 12.58 -5.97
C ARG A 19 8.80 13.87 -6.77
N GLY A 20 9.68 13.96 -7.77
CA GLY A 20 9.71 15.10 -8.69
C GLY A 20 8.42 15.24 -9.47
N ILE A 21 7.87 14.11 -9.96
CA ILE A 21 6.64 14.09 -10.75
C ILE A 21 5.48 14.57 -9.89
N GLU A 22 5.41 14.08 -8.66
CA GLU A 22 4.43 14.49 -7.66
C GLU A 22 4.52 15.99 -7.33
N GLN A 23 5.73 16.53 -7.15
CA GLN A 23 5.93 17.95 -6.91
C GLN A 23 5.51 18.80 -8.12
N ALA A 24 5.89 18.40 -9.33
CA ALA A 24 5.50 19.08 -10.57
C ALA A 24 3.97 19.08 -10.75
N HIS A 25 3.31 17.99 -10.36
CA HIS A 25 1.85 17.88 -10.34
C HIS A 25 1.19 18.83 -9.35
N SER A 26 1.76 19.00 -8.15
CA SER A 26 1.23 19.93 -7.15
C SER A 26 1.22 21.39 -7.62
N HIS A 27 2.05 21.73 -8.61
CA HIS A 27 2.09 23.06 -9.22
C HIS A 27 1.09 23.25 -10.37
N LEU A 28 0.38 22.20 -10.83
CA LEU A 28 -0.59 22.33 -11.93
C LEU A 28 -1.75 23.32 -11.68
N PRO A 29 -2.26 23.51 -10.45
CA PRO A 29 -3.24 24.57 -10.17
C PRO A 29 -2.72 25.99 -10.48
N GLU A 30 -1.40 26.17 -10.47
CA GLU A 30 -0.72 27.46 -10.70
C GLU A 30 -0.01 27.51 -12.08
N ALA A 31 0.15 26.35 -12.74
CA ALA A 31 0.84 26.21 -14.01
C ALA A 31 0.16 25.18 -14.92
N ASN A 32 -0.24 25.59 -16.13
CA ASN A 32 -0.96 24.71 -17.07
C ASN A 32 -0.16 23.52 -17.65
N LEU A 33 1.13 23.41 -17.33
CA LEU A 33 2.05 22.35 -17.75
C LEU A 33 3.10 22.12 -16.65
N GLY A 34 3.30 20.87 -16.26
CA GLY A 34 4.32 20.44 -15.30
C GLY A 34 5.33 19.50 -15.96
N TYR A 35 6.60 19.67 -15.63
CA TYR A 35 7.67 18.80 -16.06
C TYR A 35 8.58 18.41 -14.90
N VAL A 36 9.22 17.25 -15.02
CA VAL A 36 10.38 16.86 -14.21
C VAL A 36 11.59 16.78 -15.11
N ALA A 37 12.67 17.43 -14.73
CA ALA A 37 13.98 17.24 -15.34
C ALA A 37 14.81 16.30 -14.48
N ALA A 38 15.26 15.18 -15.05
CA ALA A 38 16.06 14.18 -14.35
C ALA A 38 17.14 13.59 -15.27
N PRO A 39 18.27 13.09 -14.73
CA PRO A 39 19.25 12.34 -15.50
C PRO A 39 18.60 11.21 -16.30
N MET A 40 18.91 11.09 -17.59
CA MET A 40 18.29 10.10 -18.49
C MET A 40 18.37 8.67 -17.93
N GLU A 41 19.51 8.33 -17.31
CA GLU A 41 19.79 7.03 -16.70
C GLU A 41 18.98 6.73 -15.42
N SER A 42 18.34 7.75 -14.84
CA SER A 42 17.47 7.60 -13.68
C SER A 42 15.99 7.48 -14.06
N VAL A 43 15.63 7.77 -15.30
CA VAL A 43 14.24 7.75 -15.78
C VAL A 43 13.77 6.31 -15.99
N THR A 44 13.10 5.77 -14.97
CA THR A 44 12.53 4.42 -15.01
C THR A 44 11.18 4.39 -15.73
N GLN A 45 10.77 3.20 -16.20
CA GLN A 45 9.45 3.03 -16.82
C GLN A 45 8.29 3.26 -15.84
N THR A 46 8.50 2.95 -14.56
CA THR A 46 7.56 3.28 -13.48
C THR A 46 7.36 4.79 -13.37
N ALA A 47 8.45 5.57 -13.39
CA ALA A 47 8.38 7.02 -13.38
C ALA A 47 7.68 7.56 -14.64
N ARG A 48 7.94 6.98 -15.81
CA ARG A 48 7.26 7.36 -17.06
C ARG A 48 5.75 7.09 -17.00
N SER A 49 5.35 5.94 -16.47
CA SER A 49 3.94 5.56 -16.32
C SER A 49 3.21 6.50 -15.35
N LEU A 50 3.83 6.78 -14.20
CA LEU A 50 3.32 7.75 -13.24
C LEU A 50 3.19 9.16 -13.84
N ALA A 51 4.21 9.59 -14.60
CA ALA A 51 4.17 10.89 -15.27
C ALA A 51 2.98 11.01 -16.24
N ARG A 52 2.68 9.95 -17.01
CA ARG A 52 1.52 9.92 -17.91
C ARG A 52 0.20 10.00 -17.15
N GLU A 53 0.07 9.27 -16.05
CA GLU A 53 -1.12 9.28 -15.20
C GLU A 53 -1.38 10.67 -14.61
N LEU A 54 -0.31 11.34 -14.17
CA LEU A 54 -0.35 12.67 -13.59
C LEU A 54 -0.28 13.81 -14.63
N ASN A 55 -0.28 13.50 -15.93
CA ASN A 55 -0.15 14.48 -17.01
C ASN A 55 1.14 15.34 -16.96
N ILE A 56 2.18 14.83 -16.30
CA ILE A 56 3.48 15.48 -16.16
C ILE A 56 4.42 15.01 -17.27
N GLY A 57 5.19 15.94 -17.82
CA GLY A 57 6.24 15.60 -18.77
C GLY A 57 7.55 15.22 -18.08
N VAL A 58 8.34 14.36 -18.70
CA VAL A 58 9.68 14.02 -18.23
C VAL A 58 10.71 14.49 -19.25
N LEU A 59 11.64 15.31 -18.78
CA LEU A 59 12.80 15.80 -19.51
C LEU A 59 14.02 15.00 -19.05
N GLY A 60 14.55 14.16 -19.93
CA GLY A 60 15.75 13.39 -19.70
C GLY A 60 16.99 14.24 -20.01
N VAL A 61 17.81 14.49 -19.00
CA VAL A 61 19.09 15.22 -19.12
C VAL A 61 20.20 14.20 -19.34
N ARG A 62 20.94 14.33 -20.42
CA ARG A 62 22.08 13.46 -20.75
C ARG A 62 23.39 14.03 -20.19
N THR A 63 24.43 13.21 -20.16
CA THR A 63 25.77 13.58 -19.67
C THR A 63 26.47 14.64 -20.52
N ASP A 64 26.03 14.84 -21.77
CA ASP A 64 26.47 15.92 -22.66
C ASP A 64 25.64 17.21 -22.49
N GLU A 65 24.88 17.31 -21.39
CA GLU A 65 23.97 18.41 -21.05
C GLU A 65 22.80 18.60 -22.03
N SER A 66 22.64 17.70 -23.00
CA SER A 66 21.47 17.72 -23.88
C SER A 66 20.22 17.26 -23.14
N VAL A 67 19.08 17.87 -23.47
CA VAL A 67 17.78 17.57 -22.88
C VAL A 67 16.87 17.00 -23.94
N GLY A 68 16.33 15.80 -23.69
CA GLY A 68 15.32 15.16 -24.51
C GLY A 68 13.98 15.04 -23.80
N ILE A 69 12.88 15.11 -24.53
CA ILE A 69 11.56 14.77 -23.98
C ILE A 69 11.46 13.25 -23.94
N VAL A 70 11.35 12.69 -22.73
CA VAL A 70 11.13 11.25 -22.51
C VAL A 70 9.64 10.96 -22.42
N GLU A 71 8.88 11.83 -21.74
CA GLU A 71 7.42 11.80 -21.72
C GLU A 71 6.87 13.21 -21.99
N PRO A 72 5.90 13.36 -22.90
CA PRO A 72 5.29 14.66 -23.16
C PRO A 72 4.33 15.04 -22.03
N ALA A 73 4.41 16.29 -21.54
CA ALA A 73 3.41 16.84 -20.63
C ALA A 73 2.08 17.06 -21.35
N ARG A 74 0.97 16.96 -20.63
CA ARG A 74 -0.38 17.24 -21.15
C ARG A 74 -0.96 18.44 -20.41
N VAL A 75 -1.76 19.25 -21.12
CA VAL A 75 -2.32 20.50 -20.58
C VAL A 75 -3.40 20.19 -19.55
N ALA A 76 -3.25 20.70 -18.34
CA ALA A 76 -4.32 20.70 -17.35
C ALA A 76 -5.46 21.63 -17.84
N GLY A 77 -6.61 21.06 -18.21
CA GLY A 77 -7.81 21.82 -18.61
C GLY A 77 -8.37 21.55 -20.02
N ALA A 78 -7.80 20.63 -20.81
CA ALA A 78 -8.37 20.21 -22.08
C ALA A 78 -8.70 18.71 -22.07
N GLY A 79 -9.91 18.37 -21.61
CA GLY A 79 -10.48 17.02 -21.66
C GLY A 79 -10.76 16.43 -20.28
N GLU A 80 -11.97 15.91 -20.11
CA GLU A 80 -12.55 15.33 -18.88
C GLU A 80 -11.67 14.23 -18.25
N PHE A 81 -10.89 14.50 -17.21
CA PHE A 81 -10.53 13.51 -16.18
C PHE A 81 -10.19 14.23 -14.85
N SER A 82 -10.76 13.72 -13.74
CA SER A 82 -10.69 14.28 -12.38
C SER A 82 -9.35 13.99 -11.69
N THR A 83 -8.23 14.49 -12.23
CA THR A 83 -6.87 14.09 -11.81
C THR A 83 -6.34 14.77 -10.55
N GLY A 84 -6.98 15.85 -10.07
CA GLY A 84 -6.50 16.57 -8.88
C GLY A 84 -6.67 15.79 -7.56
N ILE A 85 -7.82 15.12 -7.39
CA ILE A 85 -8.14 14.37 -6.17
C ILE A 85 -7.47 12.99 -6.17
N GLU A 86 -7.42 12.31 -7.31
CA GLU A 86 -6.78 10.99 -7.45
C GLU A 86 -5.26 11.09 -7.26
N ALA A 87 -4.62 12.13 -7.79
CA ALA A 87 -3.19 12.35 -7.61
C ALA A 87 -2.80 12.72 -6.18
N LEU A 88 -3.61 13.50 -5.47
CA LEU A 88 -3.42 13.77 -4.03
C LEU A 88 -3.58 12.50 -3.20
N ARG A 89 -4.47 11.59 -3.61
CA ARG A 89 -4.64 10.27 -3.00
C ARG A 89 -3.43 9.39 -3.24
N PHE A 90 -2.94 9.36 -4.48
CA PHE A 90 -1.71 8.68 -4.89
C PHE A 90 -0.49 9.19 -4.10
N GLN A 91 -0.32 10.52 -3.98
CA GLN A 91 0.75 11.16 -3.19
C GLN A 91 0.75 10.78 -1.70
N ALA A 92 -0.43 10.61 -1.10
CA ALA A 92 -0.54 10.20 0.29
C ALA A 92 -0.30 8.68 0.47
N SER A 93 -0.71 7.87 -0.52
CA SER A 93 -0.58 6.42 -0.46
C SER A 93 0.82 5.93 -0.85
N THR A 94 1.48 6.46 -1.87
CA THR A 94 2.85 6.03 -2.27
C THR A 94 3.90 6.28 -1.20
N HIS A 95 3.83 7.39 -0.45
CA HIS A 95 4.76 7.65 0.65
C HIS A 95 4.59 6.69 1.85
N GLN A 96 3.42 6.07 2.02
CA GLN A 96 3.19 5.05 3.06
C GLN A 96 3.41 3.61 2.54
N LEU A 97 3.19 3.36 1.24
CA LEU A 97 3.28 2.04 0.58
C LEU A 97 4.72 1.62 0.23
N THR A 98 5.58 2.58 -0.12
CA THR A 98 6.98 2.33 -0.50
C THR A 98 7.84 1.70 0.60
N ALA A 99 7.37 1.72 1.86
CA ALA A 99 8.07 1.17 3.03
C ALA A 99 7.68 -0.29 3.41
N GLY A 100 6.82 -0.95 2.65
CA GLY A 100 6.69 -2.41 2.69
C GLY A 100 5.31 -2.96 3.00
N SER A 101 5.11 -4.17 2.50
CA SER A 101 4.02 -5.06 2.91
C SER A 101 3.81 -5.10 4.42
N PHE A 102 2.60 -5.44 4.85
CA PHE A 102 2.31 -5.68 6.27
C PHE A 102 3.40 -6.55 6.90
N PRO A 103 3.95 -6.17 8.06
CA PRO A 103 5.10 -6.86 8.63
C PRO A 103 4.72 -8.06 9.51
N VAL A 104 3.43 -8.17 9.87
CA VAL A 104 2.88 -9.27 10.67
C VAL A 104 1.47 -9.65 10.19
N ASN A 105 1.02 -10.87 10.54
CA ASN A 105 -0.15 -11.52 9.92
C ASN A 105 -1.50 -11.22 10.57
N HIS A 106 -1.52 -10.67 11.80
CA HIS A 106 -2.76 -10.51 12.57
C HIS A 106 -3.15 -9.03 12.83
N PRO A 107 -4.41 -8.61 12.59
CA PRO A 107 -4.83 -7.21 12.71
C PRO A 107 -4.68 -6.63 14.12
N LYS A 108 -4.84 -7.48 15.15
CA LYS A 108 -4.61 -7.11 16.56
C LYS A 108 -3.25 -6.44 16.78
N ASN A 109 -2.23 -6.78 15.99
CA ASN A 109 -0.89 -6.25 16.19
C ASN A 109 -0.81 -4.76 15.85
N PHE A 110 -1.67 -4.24 14.96
CA PHE A 110 -1.67 -2.83 14.60
C PHE A 110 -2.60 -2.02 15.50
N LEU A 111 -3.77 -2.57 15.79
CA LEU A 111 -4.68 -1.98 16.77
C LEU A 111 -4.02 -1.89 18.16
N GLY A 112 -3.26 -2.91 18.53
CA GLY A 112 -2.56 -2.97 19.81
C GLY A 112 -1.49 -1.89 19.96
N TYR A 113 -0.87 -1.45 18.86
CA TYR A 113 0.10 -0.35 18.89
C TYR A 113 -0.58 0.99 19.19
N ALA A 114 -1.73 1.27 18.55
CA ALA A 114 -2.52 2.46 18.86
C ALA A 114 -3.01 2.46 20.33
N LEU A 115 -3.40 1.30 20.87
CA LEU A 115 -3.76 1.16 22.28
C LEU A 115 -2.58 1.37 23.22
N ALA A 116 -1.40 0.83 22.89
CA ALA A 116 -0.19 1.03 23.68
C ALA A 116 0.21 2.51 23.74
N LEU A 117 0.13 3.23 22.60
CA LEU A 117 0.38 4.67 22.54
C LEU A 117 -0.60 5.45 23.42
N ALA A 118 -1.87 5.02 23.49
CA ALA A 118 -2.91 5.65 24.29
C ALA A 118 -2.84 5.35 25.80
N ALA A 119 -2.16 4.28 26.20
CA ALA A 119 -2.16 3.80 27.58
C ALA A 119 -1.38 4.72 28.55
N GLY A 120 -0.52 5.60 28.01
CA GLY A 120 0.38 6.45 28.79
C GLY A 120 1.56 5.66 29.37
N GLY A 121 2.78 6.19 29.22
CA GLY A 121 4.03 5.50 29.58
C GLY A 121 4.86 5.17 28.34
N ASP A 122 5.80 4.24 28.49
CA ASP A 122 6.63 3.78 27.36
C ASP A 122 5.80 2.89 26.42
N THR A 123 5.56 3.37 25.20
CA THR A 123 4.72 2.68 24.21
C THR A 123 5.32 1.34 23.79
N ALA A 124 6.65 1.25 23.69
CA ALA A 124 7.32 0.04 23.24
C ALA A 124 7.19 -1.08 24.28
N ASP A 125 7.39 -0.76 25.55
CA ASP A 125 7.25 -1.70 26.67
C ASP A 125 5.81 -2.19 26.78
N ILE A 126 4.83 -1.27 26.81
CA ILE A 126 3.40 -1.62 26.92
C ILE A 126 2.98 -2.51 25.74
N TYR A 127 3.42 -2.18 24.52
CA TYR A 127 3.12 -2.98 23.35
C TYR A 127 3.74 -4.38 23.44
N ALA A 128 5.02 -4.47 23.80
CA ALA A 128 5.76 -5.73 23.88
C ALA A 128 5.17 -6.70 24.91
N GLU A 129 4.70 -6.16 26.04
CA GLU A 129 4.07 -6.93 27.11
C GLU A 129 2.68 -7.46 26.75
N ASN A 130 1.89 -6.66 26.02
CA ASN A 130 0.46 -6.94 25.83
C ASN A 130 0.10 -7.49 24.44
N VAL A 131 0.96 -7.30 23.44
CA VAL A 131 0.62 -7.59 22.03
C VAL A 131 1.56 -8.63 21.44
N ILE A 132 2.79 -8.22 21.08
CA ILE A 132 3.89 -9.07 20.60
C ILE A 132 5.22 -8.35 20.84
N ARG A 133 6.33 -9.10 20.93
CA ARG A 133 7.67 -8.51 21.15
C ARG A 133 8.22 -7.71 19.96
N ASP A 134 7.69 -7.91 18.76
CA ASP A 134 8.11 -7.17 17.56
C ASP A 134 7.42 -5.79 17.48
N VAL A 135 7.93 -4.85 18.27
CA VAL A 135 7.42 -3.47 18.37
C VAL A 135 7.54 -2.75 17.02
N ALA A 136 8.68 -2.89 16.34
CA ALA A 136 8.95 -2.19 15.09
C ALA A 136 7.93 -2.57 13.99
N SER A 137 7.55 -3.84 13.92
CA SER A 137 6.52 -4.29 12.98
C SER A 137 5.11 -3.83 13.38
N GLY A 138 4.77 -3.85 14.67
CA GLY A 138 3.50 -3.29 15.16
C GLY A 138 3.35 -1.81 14.78
N ARG A 139 4.38 -1.02 15.08
CA ARG A 139 4.50 0.39 14.74
C ARG A 139 4.32 0.64 13.24
N ARG A 140 5.10 -0.05 12.41
CA ARG A 140 5.06 0.12 10.95
C ARG A 140 3.66 -0.13 10.39
N GLY A 141 2.99 -1.19 10.83
CA GLY A 141 1.63 -1.47 10.36
C GLY A 141 0.59 -0.50 10.90
N ALA A 142 0.76 0.05 12.10
CA ALA A 142 -0.12 1.09 12.63
C ALA A 142 0.02 2.42 11.86
N ILE A 143 1.24 2.77 11.44
CA ILE A 143 1.47 3.93 10.55
C ILE A 143 0.88 3.67 9.17
N LEU A 144 1.12 2.48 8.60
CA LEU A 144 0.59 2.07 7.29
C LEU A 144 -0.94 2.12 7.22
N LEU A 145 -1.61 1.72 8.30
CA LEU A 145 -3.07 1.77 8.43
C LEU A 145 -3.59 3.15 8.88
N ASN A 146 -2.72 4.16 8.89
CA ASN A 146 -3.06 5.52 9.30
C ASN A 146 -3.72 5.56 10.69
N LEU A 147 -3.24 4.75 11.64
CA LEU A 147 -3.66 4.77 13.05
C LEU A 147 -2.75 5.68 13.88
N VAL A 148 -1.49 5.79 13.47
CA VAL A 148 -0.46 6.61 14.13
C VAL A 148 0.19 7.52 13.10
N ASP A 149 0.34 8.78 13.46
CA ASP A 149 1.01 9.84 12.71
C ASP A 149 2.35 10.16 13.40
N PRO A 150 3.48 9.70 12.81
CA PRO A 150 4.80 10.01 13.33
C PRO A 150 5.22 11.43 12.94
N ARG A 151 5.56 12.25 13.94
CA ARG A 151 6.00 13.64 13.78
C ARG A 151 7.41 13.81 14.36
N SER A 152 8.01 14.97 14.11
CA SER A 152 9.36 15.28 14.62
C SER A 152 9.45 15.32 16.16
N ASP A 153 8.33 15.58 16.83
CA ASP A 153 8.21 15.74 18.28
C ASP A 153 7.57 14.54 18.98
N GLY A 154 7.16 13.50 18.24
CA GLY A 154 6.60 12.29 18.82
C GLY A 154 5.62 11.58 17.89
N GLU A 155 4.87 10.66 18.47
CA GLU A 155 3.84 9.89 17.76
C GLU A 155 2.46 10.23 18.29
N TYR A 156 1.53 10.43 17.37
CA TYR A 156 0.18 10.86 17.70
C TYR A 156 -0.84 9.93 17.09
N LEU A 157 -1.94 9.70 17.81
CA LEU A 157 -3.08 9.01 17.23
C LEU A 157 -3.69 9.88 16.13
N THR A 158 -3.99 9.26 14.99
CA THR A 158 -4.84 9.84 13.97
C THR A 158 -6.30 9.80 14.42
N HIS A 159 -7.22 10.29 13.59
CA HIS A 159 -8.65 10.09 13.84
C HIS A 159 -9.02 8.60 13.92
N LEU A 160 -8.48 7.76 13.02
CA LEU A 160 -8.72 6.31 13.05
C LEU A 160 -8.12 5.65 14.30
N GLY A 161 -6.90 6.03 14.69
CA GLY A 161 -6.28 5.55 15.93
C GLY A 161 -7.08 5.93 17.17
N ALA A 162 -7.63 7.15 17.21
CA ALA A 162 -8.49 7.59 18.30
C ALA A 162 -9.80 6.77 18.37
N GLU A 163 -10.38 6.38 17.23
CA GLU A 163 -11.56 5.49 17.22
C GLU A 163 -11.26 4.08 17.77
N VAL A 164 -10.04 3.56 17.56
CA VAL A 164 -9.58 2.32 18.22
C VAL A 164 -9.62 2.46 19.74
N VAL A 165 -9.20 3.61 20.28
CA VAL A 165 -9.21 3.90 21.72
C VAL A 165 -10.63 4.07 22.25
N ARG A 166 -11.50 4.81 21.55
CA ARG A 166 -12.92 4.94 21.93
C ARG A 166 -13.61 3.58 21.95
N PHE A 167 -13.32 2.75 20.95
CA PHE A 167 -13.83 1.39 20.87
C PHE A 167 -13.32 0.52 22.04
N ALA A 168 -12.06 0.65 22.43
CA ALA A 168 -11.52 -0.03 23.61
C ALA A 168 -12.27 0.33 24.89
N HIS A 169 -12.54 1.63 25.11
CA HIS A 169 -13.36 2.07 26.24
C HIS A 169 -14.77 1.49 26.18
N GLN A 170 -15.40 1.47 25.01
CA GLN A 170 -16.76 0.95 24.86
C GLN A 170 -16.83 -0.57 25.09
N GLN A 171 -15.87 -1.34 24.56
CA GLN A 171 -15.91 -2.81 24.61
C GLN A 171 -15.28 -3.41 25.86
N SER A 172 -14.28 -2.75 26.44
CA SER A 172 -13.47 -3.28 27.54
C SER A 172 -13.47 -2.38 28.78
N GLY A 173 -14.13 -1.22 28.75
CA GLY A 173 -14.17 -0.24 29.85
C GLY A 173 -12.94 0.68 29.92
N SER A 174 -11.76 0.17 29.56
CA SER A 174 -10.51 0.94 29.51
C SER A 174 -9.53 0.41 28.47
N VAL A 175 -8.55 1.25 28.12
CA VAL A 175 -7.41 0.84 27.26
C VAL A 175 -6.63 -0.31 27.90
N SER A 176 -6.31 -0.23 29.19
CA SER A 176 -5.57 -1.28 29.89
C SER A 176 -6.31 -2.62 29.88
N ALA A 177 -7.63 -2.61 30.08
CA ALA A 177 -8.45 -3.82 30.00
C ALA A 177 -8.49 -4.39 28.57
N ALA A 178 -8.52 -3.55 27.54
CA ALA A 178 -8.40 -4.00 26.16
C ALA A 178 -7.03 -4.62 25.86
N LEU A 179 -5.93 -4.02 26.35
CA LEU A 179 -4.58 -4.57 26.23
C LEU A 179 -4.46 -5.94 26.92
N THR A 180 -5.07 -6.13 28.10
CA THR A 180 -5.15 -7.44 28.74
C THR A 180 -5.84 -8.49 27.84
N ARG A 181 -6.95 -8.13 27.18
CA ARG A 181 -7.61 -9.01 26.19
C ARG A 181 -6.71 -9.35 25.00
N PHE A 182 -5.94 -8.38 24.50
CA PHE A 182 -5.03 -8.60 23.38
C PHE A 182 -3.92 -9.60 23.72
N SER A 183 -3.49 -9.62 24.99
CA SER A 183 -2.52 -10.57 25.52
C SER A 183 -3.10 -12.00 25.55
N GLU A 184 -4.37 -12.16 25.95
CA GLU A 184 -5.08 -13.46 25.94
C GLU A 184 -5.16 -14.10 24.52
N TRP A 185 -5.12 -13.25 23.48
CA TRP A 185 -5.18 -13.68 22.08
C TRP A 185 -3.82 -14.00 21.47
N THR A 186 -2.72 -13.69 22.16
CA THR A 186 -1.37 -13.95 21.66
C THR A 186 -1.12 -15.45 21.46
N GLY A 187 -0.57 -15.81 20.30
CA GLY A 187 -0.31 -17.20 19.92
C GLY A 187 -1.53 -17.99 19.46
N LYS A 188 -2.74 -17.42 19.50
CA LYS A 188 -3.94 -18.07 18.96
C LYS A 188 -3.91 -18.05 17.43
N ARG A 189 -4.28 -19.18 16.82
CA ARG A 189 -4.45 -19.33 15.37
C ARG A 189 -5.88 -19.11 14.90
N THR A 190 -6.82 -18.97 15.84
CA THR A 190 -8.24 -18.71 15.56
C THR A 190 -8.40 -17.43 14.75
N ARG A 191 -9.30 -17.45 13.76
CA ARG A 191 -9.60 -16.29 12.92
C ARG A 191 -10.07 -15.12 13.78
N PHE A 192 -9.73 -13.89 13.44
CA PHE A 192 -10.04 -12.76 14.33
C PHE A 192 -11.55 -12.49 14.40
N THR A 193 -12.28 -12.74 13.30
CA THR A 193 -13.73 -12.72 13.24
C THR A 193 -14.41 -13.71 14.19
N GLU A 194 -13.75 -14.81 14.53
CA GLU A 194 -14.24 -15.79 15.51
C GLU A 194 -13.78 -15.44 16.94
N LEU A 195 -12.52 -15.03 17.06
CA LEU A 195 -11.87 -14.77 18.35
C LEU A 195 -12.42 -13.49 19.03
N ALA A 196 -12.63 -12.44 18.25
CA ALA A 196 -13.09 -11.15 18.73
C ALA A 196 -13.92 -10.44 17.63
N PRO A 197 -15.17 -10.90 17.37
CA PRO A 197 -15.95 -10.48 16.21
C PRO A 197 -16.09 -8.97 16.04
N ARG A 198 -16.34 -8.25 17.14
CA ARG A 198 -16.47 -6.79 17.12
C ARG A 198 -15.16 -6.08 16.80
N TRP A 199 -14.04 -6.58 17.32
CA TRP A 199 -12.71 -6.05 17.00
C TRP A 199 -12.30 -6.34 15.56
N ALA A 200 -12.67 -7.52 15.04
CA ALA A 200 -12.47 -7.86 13.64
C ALA A 200 -13.30 -6.97 12.70
N GLN A 201 -14.52 -6.60 13.08
CA GLN A 201 -15.34 -5.64 12.32
C GLN A 201 -14.70 -4.25 12.29
N LEU A 202 -14.19 -3.76 13.42
CA LEU A 202 -13.42 -2.51 13.45
C LEU A 202 -12.17 -2.62 12.54
N ALA A 203 -11.40 -3.69 12.68
CA ALA A 203 -10.22 -3.95 11.85
C ALA A 203 -10.58 -4.01 10.35
N ARG A 204 -11.71 -4.62 9.97
CA ARG A 204 -12.20 -4.64 8.60
C ARG A 204 -12.49 -3.23 8.10
N SER A 205 -13.16 -2.40 8.90
CA SER A 205 -13.48 -1.01 8.51
C SER A 205 -12.23 -0.15 8.30
N ILE A 206 -11.18 -0.39 9.09
CA ILE A 206 -9.86 0.24 8.92
C ILE A 206 -9.16 -0.30 7.67
N ALA A 207 -9.12 -1.63 7.50
CA ALA A 207 -8.49 -2.26 6.35
C ALA A 207 -9.13 -1.82 5.02
N MET A 208 -10.45 -1.61 4.97
CA MET A 208 -11.15 -1.11 3.79
C MET A 208 -10.84 0.35 3.45
N GLN A 209 -10.24 1.13 4.35
CA GLN A 209 -9.76 2.48 4.03
C GLN A 209 -8.35 2.47 3.41
N TYR A 210 -7.65 1.34 3.49
CA TYR A 210 -6.34 1.16 2.90
C TYR A 210 -6.48 0.81 1.41
N GLU A 211 -5.90 1.65 0.55
CA GLU A 211 -6.10 1.60 -0.91
C GLU A 211 -5.75 0.23 -1.54
N PRO A 212 -4.65 -0.45 -1.17
CA PRO A 212 -4.40 -1.81 -1.66
C PRO A 212 -5.49 -2.83 -1.33
N THR A 213 -6.19 -2.65 -0.20
CA THR A 213 -7.33 -3.53 0.12
C THR A 213 -8.47 -3.29 -0.84
N GLN A 214 -8.76 -2.03 -1.17
CA GLN A 214 -9.81 -1.67 -2.13
C GLN A 214 -9.50 -2.24 -3.50
N LEU A 215 -8.26 -2.08 -3.98
CA LEU A 215 -7.80 -2.67 -5.24
C LEU A 215 -8.06 -4.18 -5.30
N ILE A 216 -7.69 -4.93 -4.26
CA ILE A 216 -7.92 -6.38 -4.20
C ILE A 216 -9.41 -6.71 -4.19
N VAL A 217 -10.21 -6.00 -3.40
CA VAL A 217 -11.66 -6.23 -3.31
C VAL A 217 -12.32 -5.96 -4.67
N ASP A 218 -11.99 -4.85 -5.32
CA ASP A 218 -12.56 -4.46 -6.63
C ASP A 218 -12.23 -5.50 -7.71
N VAL A 219 -10.99 -5.98 -7.77
CA VAL A 219 -10.60 -7.08 -8.69
C VAL A 219 -11.43 -8.34 -8.42
N LEU A 220 -11.58 -8.72 -7.16
CA LEU A 220 -12.28 -9.95 -6.80
C LEU A 220 -13.80 -9.85 -7.02
N GLU A 221 -14.42 -8.68 -6.77
CA GLU A 221 -15.83 -8.45 -7.06
C GLU A 221 -16.11 -8.50 -8.57
N GLN A 222 -15.29 -7.85 -9.39
CA GLN A 222 -15.40 -7.91 -10.86
C GLN A 222 -15.22 -9.35 -11.37
N THR A 223 -14.39 -10.14 -10.72
CA THR A 223 -14.20 -11.56 -11.05
C THR A 223 -15.43 -12.40 -10.68
N HIS A 224 -16.10 -12.06 -9.57
CA HIS A 224 -17.26 -12.81 -9.09
C HIS A 224 -18.51 -12.62 -9.96
N ALA A 225 -18.67 -11.44 -10.59
CA ALA A 225 -19.79 -11.15 -11.49
C ALA A 225 -19.88 -12.13 -12.69
N GLY A 226 -18.80 -12.84 -13.02
CA GLY A 226 -18.73 -13.75 -14.18
C GLY A 226 -18.91 -15.25 -13.89
N ASN A 227 -18.95 -15.67 -12.62
CA ASN A 227 -19.12 -17.02 -12.06
C ASN A 227 -18.14 -17.14 -10.88
N SER A 228 -18.63 -17.32 -9.65
CA SER A 228 -17.92 -17.36 -8.36
C SER A 228 -16.63 -18.20 -8.34
N ARG A 229 -15.55 -17.73 -8.96
CA ARG A 229 -14.28 -18.45 -9.09
C ARG A 229 -13.22 -17.73 -8.27
N ALA A 230 -12.46 -18.50 -7.49
CA ALA A 230 -11.21 -18.04 -6.92
C ALA A 230 -10.21 -17.68 -8.03
N VAL A 231 -9.32 -16.72 -7.76
CA VAL A 231 -8.24 -16.35 -8.68
C VAL A 231 -6.88 -16.75 -8.11
N THR A 232 -5.92 -17.03 -9.00
CA THR A 232 -4.51 -17.23 -8.62
C THR A 232 -3.84 -15.89 -8.30
N LEU A 233 -2.62 -15.94 -7.75
CA LEU A 233 -1.83 -14.72 -7.53
C LEU A 233 -1.50 -14.00 -8.85
N SER A 234 -1.17 -14.74 -9.90
CA SER A 234 -0.89 -14.17 -11.22
C SER A 234 -2.12 -13.49 -11.81
N GLU A 235 -3.28 -14.16 -11.81
CA GLU A 235 -4.56 -13.60 -12.27
C GLU A 235 -4.96 -12.34 -11.47
N LEU A 236 -4.78 -12.35 -10.14
CA LEU A 236 -5.03 -11.20 -9.28
C LEU A 236 -4.17 -10.00 -9.69
N VAL A 237 -2.87 -10.23 -9.92
CA VAL A 237 -1.92 -9.16 -10.27
C VAL A 237 -2.18 -8.62 -11.67
N THR A 238 -2.46 -9.48 -12.65
CA THR A 238 -2.84 -9.06 -14.00
C THR A 238 -4.05 -8.13 -13.97
N ARG A 239 -5.14 -8.54 -13.31
CA ARG A 239 -6.36 -7.73 -13.20
C ARG A 239 -6.16 -6.47 -12.35
N ALA A 240 -5.35 -6.55 -11.29
CA ALA A 240 -5.00 -5.36 -10.51
C ALA A 240 -4.23 -4.35 -11.36
N CYS A 241 -3.37 -4.81 -12.28
CA CYS A 241 -2.66 -3.94 -13.20
C CYS A 241 -3.58 -3.29 -14.25
N GLU A 242 -4.68 -3.95 -14.65
CA GLU A 242 -5.70 -3.35 -15.52
C GLU A 242 -6.45 -2.21 -14.81
N LEU A 243 -6.69 -2.33 -13.51
CA LEU A 243 -7.37 -1.28 -12.71
C LEU A 243 -6.44 -0.14 -12.29
N ASN A 244 -5.27 -0.47 -11.75
CA ASN A 244 -4.28 0.50 -11.29
C ASN A 244 -2.87 -0.11 -11.32
N LYS A 245 -2.22 -0.03 -12.48
CA LYS A 245 -0.88 -0.60 -12.72
C LYS A 245 0.17 -0.12 -11.70
N PRO A 246 0.35 1.20 -11.45
CA PRO A 246 1.39 1.64 -10.52
C PRO A 246 1.19 1.12 -9.10
N LEU A 247 -0.06 1.14 -8.60
CA LEU A 247 -0.37 0.60 -7.28
C LEU A 247 -0.19 -0.91 -7.22
N ALA A 248 -0.63 -1.66 -8.24
CA ALA A 248 -0.48 -3.11 -8.29
C ALA A 248 1.00 -3.53 -8.27
N ILE A 249 1.84 -2.88 -9.09
CA ILE A 249 3.30 -3.11 -9.10
C ILE A 249 3.91 -2.76 -7.73
N GLU A 250 3.48 -1.65 -7.11
CA GLU A 250 3.94 -1.27 -5.78
C GLU A 250 3.55 -2.30 -4.73
N VAL A 251 2.33 -2.82 -4.75
CA VAL A 251 1.81 -3.75 -3.74
C VAL A 251 2.38 -5.15 -3.88
N PHE A 252 2.44 -5.66 -5.11
CA PHE A 252 2.72 -7.08 -5.36
C PHE A 252 4.13 -7.39 -5.81
N ILE A 253 4.83 -6.47 -6.51
CA ILE A 253 6.12 -6.77 -7.13
C ILE A 253 7.28 -6.20 -6.31
N THR A 254 8.29 -7.03 -6.03
CA THR A 254 9.47 -6.61 -5.27
C THR A 254 10.21 -5.49 -5.99
N THR A 255 10.80 -4.55 -5.25
CA THR A 255 11.40 -3.34 -5.83
C THR A 255 12.46 -3.65 -6.90
N GLY A 256 13.24 -4.72 -6.73
CA GLY A 256 14.27 -5.14 -7.69
C GLY A 256 13.74 -5.81 -8.95
N GLU A 257 12.49 -6.28 -8.94
CA GLU A 257 11.88 -7.03 -10.05
C GLU A 257 10.84 -6.21 -10.82
N ARG A 258 10.60 -4.95 -10.45
CA ARG A 258 9.59 -4.08 -11.09
C ARG A 258 9.87 -3.85 -12.57
N GLU A 259 11.13 -3.70 -12.92
CA GLU A 259 11.53 -3.51 -14.33
C GLU A 259 11.40 -4.81 -15.12
N ASN A 260 11.72 -5.95 -14.50
CA ASN A 260 11.58 -7.26 -15.13
C ASN A 260 10.10 -7.63 -15.33
N ALA A 261 9.22 -7.21 -14.41
CA ALA A 261 7.79 -7.44 -14.49
C ALA A 261 7.09 -6.62 -15.58
N LEU A 262 7.79 -5.72 -16.28
CA LEU A 262 7.22 -4.86 -17.31
C LEU A 262 7.93 -5.05 -18.66
N THR A 263 7.15 -5.03 -19.74
CA THR A 263 7.66 -4.96 -21.11
C THR A 263 8.30 -3.59 -21.37
N PRO A 264 9.10 -3.43 -22.45
CA PRO A 264 9.66 -2.13 -22.83
C PRO A 264 8.62 -1.01 -23.02
N ASP A 265 7.39 -1.38 -23.38
CA ASP A 265 6.27 -0.44 -23.55
C ASP A 265 5.62 -0.05 -22.21
N GLY A 266 5.96 -0.74 -21.12
CA GLY A 266 5.44 -0.54 -19.77
C GLY A 266 4.17 -1.33 -19.48
N ASP A 267 3.88 -2.37 -20.27
CA ASP A 267 2.81 -3.33 -19.97
C ASP A 267 3.32 -4.46 -19.09
N LEU A 268 2.42 -5.16 -18.41
CA LEU A 268 2.80 -6.26 -17.55
C LEU A 268 3.37 -7.40 -18.41
N ASP A 269 4.58 -7.86 -18.10
CA ASP A 269 5.12 -9.08 -18.71
C ASP A 269 4.55 -10.30 -18.01
N GLU A 270 3.42 -10.79 -18.51
CA GLU A 270 2.73 -11.96 -17.95
C GLU A 270 3.61 -13.22 -17.91
N THR A 271 4.64 -13.30 -18.76
CA THR A 271 5.55 -14.46 -18.78
C THR A 271 6.43 -14.56 -17.54
N GLN A 272 6.57 -13.47 -16.78
CA GLN A 272 7.30 -13.47 -15.51
C GLN A 272 6.45 -13.93 -14.33
N LEU A 273 5.11 -13.92 -14.45
CA LEU A 273 4.20 -14.10 -13.30
C LEU A 273 4.19 -15.51 -12.72
N ASP A 274 4.75 -16.50 -13.41
CA ASP A 274 4.96 -17.84 -12.87
C ASP A 274 6.20 -17.96 -11.98
N ASN A 275 7.04 -16.92 -11.90
CA ASN A 275 8.21 -16.89 -11.03
C ASN A 275 7.83 -16.32 -9.64
N PRO A 276 7.82 -17.13 -8.56
CA PRO A 276 7.39 -16.65 -7.26
C PRO A 276 8.32 -15.58 -6.66
N ALA A 277 9.57 -15.48 -7.13
CA ALA A 277 10.55 -14.52 -6.62
C ALA A 277 10.23 -13.07 -7.00
N ILE A 278 9.42 -12.84 -8.04
CA ILE A 278 9.03 -11.48 -8.42
C ILE A 278 8.10 -10.85 -7.38
N TYR A 279 7.35 -11.68 -6.64
CA TYR A 279 6.31 -11.22 -5.73
C TYR A 279 6.86 -10.86 -4.35
N LYS A 280 6.38 -9.75 -3.78
CA LYS A 280 6.61 -9.39 -2.39
C LYS A 280 6.01 -10.47 -1.49
N SER A 281 6.84 -11.14 -0.69
CA SER A 281 6.38 -12.15 0.25
C SER A 281 5.29 -11.65 1.19
N GLY A 282 5.41 -10.40 1.65
CA GLY A 282 4.39 -9.83 2.52
C GLY A 282 3.06 -9.50 1.86
N ALA A 283 2.95 -9.52 0.53
CA ALA A 283 1.65 -9.43 -0.14
C ALA A 283 0.88 -10.75 -0.03
N TYR A 284 1.50 -11.87 -0.43
CA TYR A 284 0.84 -13.17 -0.42
C TYR A 284 0.84 -13.88 0.94
N PHE A 285 1.70 -13.46 1.87
CA PHE A 285 1.76 -14.01 3.23
C PHE A 285 1.04 -13.11 4.25
N GLN A 286 1.70 -12.06 4.73
CA GLN A 286 1.20 -11.21 5.80
C GLN A 286 -0.10 -10.50 5.40
N PHE A 287 -0.14 -9.84 4.24
CA PHE A 287 -1.30 -9.05 3.83
C PHE A 287 -2.52 -9.92 3.56
N LYS A 288 -2.36 -11.04 2.83
CA LYS A 288 -3.44 -12.02 2.65
C LYS A 288 -3.97 -12.54 3.98
N ALA A 289 -3.09 -12.86 4.93
CA ALA A 289 -3.51 -13.29 6.27
C ALA A 289 -4.31 -12.21 7.01
N GLN A 290 -3.94 -10.93 6.89
CA GLN A 290 -4.71 -9.81 7.46
C GLN A 290 -6.14 -9.79 6.90
N LEU A 291 -6.27 -9.87 5.57
CA LEU A 291 -7.57 -9.87 4.88
C LEU A 291 -8.43 -11.08 5.27
N TYR A 292 -7.81 -12.25 5.45
CA TYR A 292 -8.47 -13.43 6.01
C TYR A 292 -8.98 -13.17 7.43
N HIS A 293 -8.13 -12.67 8.33
CA HIS A 293 -8.50 -12.45 9.73
C HIS A 293 -9.65 -11.45 9.90
N VAL A 294 -9.79 -10.44 9.02
CA VAL A 294 -10.90 -9.46 9.04
C VAL A 294 -12.14 -9.90 8.25
N GLY A 295 -12.17 -11.13 7.76
CA GLY A 295 -13.35 -11.69 7.09
C GLY A 295 -13.48 -11.31 5.61
N LEU A 296 -12.45 -10.73 4.98
CA LEU A 296 -12.53 -10.34 3.56
C LEU A 296 -12.27 -11.53 2.65
N LEU A 297 -11.26 -12.35 2.96
CA LEU A 297 -10.91 -13.53 2.16
C LEU A 297 -11.26 -14.84 2.87
N THR A 298 -11.56 -15.88 2.09
CA THR A 298 -11.89 -17.24 2.58
C THR A 298 -10.70 -17.98 3.18
N SER A 299 -9.47 -17.64 2.79
CA SER A 299 -8.24 -18.30 3.24
C SER A 299 -7.11 -17.30 3.52
N GLY A 300 -6.21 -17.68 4.45
CA GLY A 300 -5.02 -16.90 4.80
C GLY A 300 -3.87 -17.08 3.80
N GLY A 301 -2.78 -16.34 4.04
CA GLY A 301 -1.56 -16.40 3.24
C GLY A 301 -0.62 -17.55 3.60
N THR A 302 0.40 -17.73 2.77
CA THR A 302 1.48 -18.73 2.92
C THR A 302 2.84 -18.04 2.88
N ASP A 303 3.82 -18.51 3.66
CA ASP A 303 5.21 -18.03 3.61
C ASP A 303 6.04 -18.69 2.52
N ASN A 304 5.42 -19.58 1.73
CA ASN A 304 6.05 -20.30 0.64
C ASN A 304 5.63 -19.71 -0.71
N GLY A 305 6.59 -19.14 -1.44
CA GLY A 305 6.33 -18.50 -2.73
C GLY A 305 5.74 -19.44 -3.80
N GLU A 306 6.20 -20.69 -3.88
CA GLU A 306 5.66 -21.68 -4.83
C GLU A 306 4.19 -22.01 -4.52
N GLN A 307 3.87 -22.18 -3.24
CA GLN A 307 2.49 -22.38 -2.82
C GLN A 307 1.64 -21.13 -3.07
N ALA A 308 2.23 -19.93 -2.97
CA ALA A 308 1.52 -18.67 -3.18
C ALA A 308 0.93 -18.55 -4.59
N LEU A 309 1.60 -19.09 -5.61
CA LEU A 309 1.11 -19.06 -7.00
C LEU A 309 -0.24 -19.78 -7.18
N SER A 310 -0.43 -20.89 -6.47
CA SER A 310 -1.66 -21.69 -6.50
C SER A 310 -2.63 -21.37 -5.35
N ASN A 311 -2.24 -20.50 -4.43
CA ASN A 311 -3.06 -20.17 -3.27
C ASN A 311 -4.20 -19.21 -3.65
N GLU A 312 -5.41 -19.75 -3.63
CA GLU A 312 -6.64 -19.09 -4.07
C GLU A 312 -6.98 -17.79 -3.34
N TRP A 313 -7.30 -16.75 -4.11
CA TRP A 313 -7.85 -15.50 -3.62
C TRP A 313 -9.35 -15.44 -3.93
N GLN A 314 -10.17 -15.37 -2.89
CA GLN A 314 -11.61 -15.38 -3.01
C GLN A 314 -12.23 -14.59 -1.86
N LEU A 315 -13.21 -13.74 -2.18
CA LEU A 315 -13.99 -13.03 -1.17
C LEU A 315 -14.85 -14.00 -0.36
N GLU A 316 -14.91 -13.78 0.95
CA GLU A 316 -15.81 -14.51 1.86
C GLU A 316 -17.28 -14.27 1.48
N HIS A 317 -17.61 -13.02 1.18
CA HIS A 317 -18.93 -12.57 0.78
C HIS A 317 -18.76 -11.61 -0.39
N ALA A 318 -19.04 -12.09 -1.60
CA ALA A 318 -19.08 -11.24 -2.78
C ALA A 318 -20.44 -10.56 -2.91
N VAL A 319 -20.44 -9.37 -3.47
CA VAL A 319 -21.64 -8.62 -3.82
C VAL A 319 -21.80 -8.68 -5.34
N SER A 320 -22.79 -9.42 -5.82
CA SER A 320 -23.16 -9.34 -7.24
C SER A 320 -23.64 -7.93 -7.54
N LEU A 321 -22.82 -7.15 -8.24
CA LEU A 321 -23.21 -5.88 -8.87
C LEU A 321 -23.94 -6.15 -10.19
#